data_AF-A0A933TEA3-F1
#
_entry.id   AF-A0A933TEA3-F1
#
_cell.length_a   1.000
_cell.length_b   1.000
_cell.length_c   1.000
_cell.angle_alpha   90.00
_cell.angle_beta   90.00
_cell.angle_gamma   90.00
#
_symmetry.space_group_name_H-M   'P 1'
#
loop_
_entity.id
_entity.type
_entity.pdbx_description
1 polymer ?
#
loop_
_entity_poly.entity_id
_entity_poly.type
_entity_poly.pdbx_seq_one_letter_code
_entity_poly.pdbx_strand_id
1 'polypeptide(L)' 'MPKKDEKPDFEASLRKLENIVRELEAGDKGLEQSLELFEKGVSLAKGLTTQLEEAKRKVEVLTKEGGKLSRKPFAEAQG' A
#
# COMPACT_ATOMS: atom_id res chain seq x y z
N MET A 1 -11.99 15.04 16.78
CA MET A 1 -12.09 14.63 15.35
C MET A 1 -11.61 13.19 15.25
N PRO A 2 -12.39 12.24 14.70
CA PRO A 2 -11.97 10.85 14.60
C PRO A 2 -10.87 10.72 13.54
N LYS A 3 -9.71 10.18 13.93
CA LYS A 3 -8.61 9.80 13.03
C LYS A 3 -9.12 8.65 12.16
N LYS A 4 -9.58 8.99 10.95
CA LYS A 4 -9.97 8.04 9.92
C LYS A 4 -8.74 7.19 9.61
N ASP A 5 -8.84 5.88 9.79
CA ASP A 5 -7.77 4.89 9.61
C ASP A 5 -6.80 5.30 8.50
N GLU A 6 -5.62 5.80 8.91
CA GLU A 6 -4.55 6.20 8.03
C GLU A 6 -3.97 4.94 7.40
N LYS A 7 -4.59 4.44 6.32
CA LYS A 7 -3.85 3.64 5.35
C LYS A 7 -2.60 4.46 5.02
N PRO A 8 -1.38 3.93 5.24
CA PRO A 8 -0.18 4.68 4.97
C PRO A 8 -0.19 5.07 3.48
N ASP A 9 0.01 6.36 3.23
CA ASP A 9 0.04 6.93 1.89
C ASP A 9 0.99 6.11 1.00
N PHE A 10 0.52 5.78 -0.21
CA PHE A 10 1.23 4.90 -1.15
C PHE A 10 2.61 5.48 -1.46
N GLU A 11 2.67 6.77 -1.77
CA GLU A 11 3.92 7.44 -2.13
C GLU A 11 4.88 7.51 -0.93
N ALA A 12 4.37 7.81 0.26
CA ALA A 12 5.19 7.79 1.48
C ALA A 12 5.79 6.40 1.76
N SER A 13 5.01 5.34 1.53
CA SER A 13 5.46 3.96 1.70
C SER A 13 6.47 3.55 0.63
N LEU A 14 6.29 4.01 -0.60
CA LEU A 14 7.23 3.80 -1.71
C LEU A 14 8.57 4.50 -1.43
N ARG A 15 8.55 5.76 -1.02
CA ARG A 15 9.77 6.51 -0.64
C ARG A 15 10.54 5.83 0.49
N LYS A 16 9.84 5.25 1.47
CA LYS A 16 10.48 4.46 2.55
C LYS A 16 11.15 3.21 2.01
N LEU A 17 10.49 2.48 1.10
CA LEU A 17 11.06 1.29 0.47
C LEU A 17 12.32 1.65 -0.35
N GLU A 18 12.28 2.72 -1.14
CA GLU A 18 13.43 3.22 -1.90
C GLU A 18 14.62 3.54 -0.99
N ASN A 19 14.38 4.17 0.15
CA ASN A 19 15.43 4.47 1.12
C ASN A 19 16.03 3.20 1.73
N ILE A 20 15.20 2.21 2.09
CA ILE A 20 15.68 0.92 2.60
C ILE A 20 16.56 0.22 1.57
N VAL A 21 16.15 0.21 0.30
CA VAL A 21 16.95 -0.37 -0.79
C VAL A 21 18.30 0.33 -0.90
N ARG A 22 18.32 1.68 -0.90
CA ARG A 22 19.57 2.45 -0.92
C ARG A 22 20.48 2.13 0.26
N GLU A 23 19.94 2.00 1.46
CA GLU A 23 20.72 1.65 2.65
C GLU A 23 21.29 0.23 2.59
N LEU A 24 20.54 -0.73 2.04
CA LEU A 24 21.02 -2.09 1.83
C LEU A 24 22.12 -2.14 0.75
N GLU A 25 21.97 -1.38 -0.34
CA GLU A 25 22.94 -1.29 -1.43
C GLU A 25 24.24 -0.59 -1.00
N ALA A 26 24.17 0.36 -0.07
CA ALA A 26 25.35 1.03 0.48
C ALA A 26 26.30 0.06 1.20
N GLY A 27 25.76 -1.02 1.79
CA GLY A 27 26.55 -2.09 2.40
C GLY A 27 27.32 -1.67 3.66
N ASP A 28 26.98 -0.54 4.27
CA ASP A 28 27.64 0.02 5.47
C ASP A 28 27.02 -0.46 6.79
N LYS A 29 25.91 -1.20 6.71
CA LYS A 29 25.15 -1.76 7.83
C LYS A 29 25.73 -3.11 8.26
N GLY A 30 25.74 -3.36 9.57
CA GLY A 30 26.05 -4.69 10.12
C GLY A 30 24.98 -5.72 9.75
N LEU A 31 25.31 -7.02 9.82
CA LEU A 31 24.42 -8.13 9.43
C LEU A 31 23.02 -8.03 10.05
N GLU A 32 22.93 -7.79 11.35
CA GLU A 32 21.65 -7.72 12.07
C GLU A 32 20.79 -6.55 11.58
N GLN A 33 21.40 -5.37 11.36
CA GLN A 33 20.70 -4.20 10.82
C GLN A 33 20.25 -4.43 9.37
N SER A 34 21.08 -5.09 8.56
CA SER A 34 20.75 -5.45 7.19
C SER A 34 19.57 -6.42 7.13
N LEU A 35 19.49 -7.38 8.06
CA LEU A 35 18.35 -8.29 8.18
C LEU A 35 17.07 -7.54 8.56
N GLU A 36 17.14 -6.63 9.55
CA GLU A 36 15.99 -5.81 9.92
C GLU A 36 15.48 -4.94 8.75
N LEU A 37 16.39 -4.29 8.03
CA LEU A 37 16.07 -3.47 6.87
C LEU A 37 15.41 -4.31 5.77
N PHE A 38 15.95 -5.50 5.51
CA PHE A 38 15.39 -6.43 4.54
C PHE A 38 13.96 -6.84 4.91
N GLU A 39 13.72 -7.25 6.17
CA GLU A 39 12.38 -7.61 6.64
C GLU A 39 11.38 -6.46 6.50
N LYS A 40 11.78 -5.24 6.90
CA LYS A 40 10.98 -4.03 6.75
C LYS A 40 10.67 -3.75 5.27
N GLY A 41 11.67 -3.89 4.40
CA GLY A 41 11.52 -3.71 2.96
C GLY A 41 10.54 -4.71 2.33
N VAL A 42 10.64 -5.99 2.69
CA VAL A 42 9.72 -7.05 2.22
C VAL A 42 8.29 -6.76 2.67
N SER A 43 8.10 -6.32 3.92
CA SER A 43 6.77 -5.96 4.45
C SER A 43 6.16 -4.78 3.68
N LEU A 44 6.93 -3.73 3.44
CA LEU A 44 6.48 -2.56 2.67
C LEU A 44 6.14 -2.93 1.22
N ALA A 45 6.98 -3.72 0.56
CA ALA A 45 6.75 -4.16 -0.82
C ALA A 45 5.44 -4.96 -0.96
N LYS A 46 5.17 -5.87 -0.01
CA LYS A 46 3.89 -6.60 0.05
C LYS A 46 2.71 -5.65 0.20
N GLY A 47 2.79 -4.70 1.13
CA GLY A 47 1.74 -3.69 1.34
C GLY A 47 1.46 -2.85 0.09
N LEU A 48 2.50 -2.36 -0.58
CA LEU A 48 2.39 -1.59 -1.83
C LEU A 48 1.72 -2.41 -2.94
N THR A 49 2.11 -3.67 -3.07
CA THR A 49 1.50 -4.60 -4.05
C THR A 49 0.01 -4.78 -3.79
N THR A 50 -0.38 -5.00 -2.53
CA THR A 50 -1.79 -5.11 -2.14
C THR A 50 -2.58 -3.83 -2.49
N GLN A 51 -2.02 -2.65 -2.22
CA GLN A 51 -2.68 -1.39 -2.58
C GLN A 51 -2.88 -1.23 -4.09
N LEU A 52 -1.89 -1.62 -4.90
CA LEU A 52 -2.01 -1.61 -6.36
C LEU A 52 -3.08 -2.57 -6.88
N GLU A 53 -3.14 -3.79 -6.34
CA GLU A 53 -4.17 -4.76 -6.72
C GLU A 53 -5.59 -4.27 -6.33
N GLU A 54 -5.74 -3.64 -5.15
CA GLU A 54 -7.00 -2.99 -4.77
C GLU A 54 -7.40 -1.88 -5.75
N ALA A 55 -6.45 -1.04 -6.16
CA ALA A 55 -6.69 0.03 -7.13
C ALA A 55 -7.08 -0.52 -8.50
N LYS A 56 -6.36 -1.52 -9.01
CA LYS A 56 -6.65 -2.21 -10.26
C LYS A 56 -8.05 -2.82 -10.26
N ARG A 57 -8.42 -3.53 -9.19
CA ARG A 57 -9.76 -4.11 -9.05
C ARG A 57 -10.87 -3.07 -9.13
N LYS A 58 -10.68 -1.90 -8.50
CA LYS A 58 -11.65 -0.79 -8.58
C LYS A 58 -11.81 -0.29 -10.01
N VAL A 59 -10.70 -0.11 -10.74
CA VAL A 59 -10.74 0.31 -12.15
C VAL A 59 -11.46 -0.73 -13.02
N GLU A 60 -11.19 -2.02 -12.82
CA GLU A 60 -11.84 -3.09 -13.56
C GLU A 60 -13.37 -3.13 -13.33
N VAL A 61 -13.82 -2.95 -12.09
CA VAL A 61 -15.25 -2.88 -11.75
C VAL A 61 -15.91 -1.68 -12.46
N LEU A 62 -15.29 -0.50 -12.38
CA LEU A 62 -15.81 0.72 -13.03
C LEU A 62 -15.90 0.58 -14.55
N THR A 63 -14.93 -0.11 -15.15
CA THR A 63 -14.91 -0.37 -16.60
C THR A 63 -16.00 -1.36 -17.01
N LYS A 64 -16.21 -2.44 -16.24
CA LYS A 64 -17.25 -3.45 -16.48
C LYS A 64 -18.67 -2.90 -16.31
N GLU A 65 -18.87 -1.90 -15.46
CA GLU A 65 -20.14 -1.18 -15.30
C GLU A 65 -20.37 -0.11 -16.41
N GLY A 66 -19.60 -0.15 -17.50
CA GLY A 66 -19.80 0.71 -18.67
C GLY A 66 -19.56 2.19 -18.43
N GLY A 67 -18.71 2.54 -17.45
CA GLY A 67 -18.38 3.93 -17.11
C GLY A 67 -19.49 4.69 -16.39
N LYS A 68 -20.61 4.05 -16.01
CA LYS A 68 -21.64 4.68 -15.17
C LYS A 68 -21.20 4.62 -13.70
N LEU A 69 -20.61 5.71 -13.20
CA LEU A 69 -20.40 5.94 -11.76
C LEU A 69 -21.77 6.04 -11.06
N SER A 70 -22.33 4.90 -10.66
CA SER A 70 -23.48 4.85 -9.78
C SER A 70 -22.98 4.82 -8.33
N ARG A 71 -23.18 5.92 -7.59
CA ARG A 71 -23.11 5.87 -6.13
C ARG A 71 -24.26 5.01 -5.66
N LYS A 72 -24.02 3.71 -5.44
CA LYS A 72 -24.94 2.94 -4.60
C LYS A 72 -24.80 3.46 -3.17
N PRO A 73 -25.90 3.84 -2.49
CA PRO A 73 -25.85 4.09 -1.06
C PRO A 73 -25.20 2.89 -0.39
N PHE A 74 -24.23 3.15 0.48
CA PHE A 74 -23.80 2.13 1.43
C PHE A 74 -25.02 1.87 2.32
N ALA A 75 -25.81 0.85 1.97
CA ALA A 75 -26.86 0.38 2.84
C ALA A 75 -26.14 -0.19 4.05
N GLU A 76 -26.10 0.60 5.12
CA GLU A 76 -25.86 0.08 6.47
C GLU A 76 -26.73 -1.16 6.61
N ALA A 77 -26.08 -2.31 6.81
CA ALA A 77 -26.79 -3.51 7.19
C ALA A 77 -27.54 -3.20 8.47
N GLN A 78 -28.86 -2.98 8.35
CA GLN A 78 -29.79 -3.05 9.45
C GLN A 78 -30.19 -4.52 9.60
N GLY A 79 -29.94 -5.07 10.79
CA GLY A 79 -30.29 -6.43 11.19
C GLY A 79 -29.30 -6.96 12.22
#